data_AF-A0A537HHM3-F1
#
_entry.id   AF-A0A537HHM3-F1
#
_cell.length_a   1.000
_cell.length_b   1.000
_cell.length_c   1.000
_cell.angle_alpha   90.00
_cell.angle_beta   90.00
_cell.angle_gamma   90.00
#
_symmetry.space_group_name_H-M   'P 1'
#
loop_
_entity.id
_entity.type
_entity.pdbx_description
1 polymer ?
#
loop_
_entity_poly.entity_id
_entity_poly.type
_entity_poly.pdbx_seq_one_letter_code
_entity_poly.pdbx_strand_id
1 'polypeptide(L)'
;MLNSVNVDWYNVGLNIGSIPLSTSFTISPSAPLVNKPVTFTSTTIGGTSPYAISWNFGDGSTGTGTSAIHTYSTAQTFTVTGTATDSSSPARTTTSSKTVTTSTPPPPSTSFTFSPTSPTLNSLVTFTSTTTGGTAPYSISWTFGDGGSATGATVTHTFASTQTFTVIETATDSSSPSQTATGSKTVTVSPPPPLSTSFTFLPSTPLVNAPVAFTAVTTSGTSPYTVTWNFGDGTTGTGPTVTHTFTTAQSFTVTETATDSSSPRQTATSSRSLTVYTTPPLSAAIRGSTSSPQVGQTVTFTASATGGTTPYSYAISFGDGATGTGRTPTHAYSTAGSYTVTLTVTDSGSPQAMSLASITVNVQALLPPALALPGNQTVNSGSWINFTVTATSSNPARTVALSASQLPAGATFDSYTGVFSWRPGASQTGYYTIDFIATDDGTPPMSSSSPMGIQVNQAAPGGSGGSGSGGSSNGGCTWCPTFPTISYSMRLLLIGGLLGLVTSLALLTIKARSSLEHTKRRLNRMTRDD
;
A
#
# COMPACT_ATOMS: atom_id res chain seq x y z
N MET A 1 -29.52 122.32 19.94
CA MET A 1 -28.04 122.36 19.95
C MET A 1 -27.58 121.08 20.64
N LEU A 2 -27.28 120.01 19.89
CA LEU A 2 -25.91 119.54 19.56
C LEU A 2 -25.08 119.34 20.86
N ASN A 3 -24.59 118.17 21.26
CA ASN A 3 -24.20 116.96 20.52
C ASN A 3 -24.24 115.72 21.43
N SER A 4 -24.63 114.59 20.84
CA SER A 4 -24.24 113.26 21.33
C SER A 4 -22.73 113.09 21.19
N VAL A 5 -22.06 112.71 22.28
CA VAL A 5 -20.65 112.33 22.25
C VAL A 5 -20.57 110.84 21.95
N ASN A 6 -20.24 110.52 20.70
CA ASN A 6 -19.78 109.21 20.29
C ASN A 6 -18.27 109.15 20.59
N VAL A 7 -17.83 108.19 21.41
CA VAL A 7 -16.42 107.87 21.58
C VAL A 7 -16.22 106.44 21.13
N ASP A 8 -15.56 106.30 19.99
CA ASP A 8 -15.24 105.04 19.33
C ASP A 8 -14.26 104.21 20.16
N TRP A 9 -14.65 102.95 20.43
CA TRP A 9 -13.88 101.93 21.14
C TRP A 9 -12.89 101.17 20.24
N TYR A 10 -12.34 101.77 19.18
CA TYR A 10 -11.52 101.05 18.20
C TYR A 10 -10.21 101.75 17.84
N ASN A 11 -9.42 102.11 18.86
CA ASN A 11 -7.96 102.24 18.75
C ASN A 11 -7.33 102.26 20.15
N VAL A 12 -7.52 101.18 20.91
CA VAL A 12 -6.60 100.89 22.03
C VAL A 12 -5.32 100.38 21.41
N GLY A 13 -4.46 101.31 20.99
CA GLY A 13 -3.06 101.03 20.74
C GLY A 13 -2.43 100.64 22.06
N LEU A 14 -2.39 99.34 22.34
CA LEU A 14 -1.68 98.79 23.48
C LEU A 14 -0.20 99.13 23.25
N ASN A 15 0.27 100.20 23.90
CA ASN A 15 1.70 100.52 23.99
C ASN A 15 2.33 99.46 24.90
N ILE A 16 2.50 98.27 24.36
CA ILE A 16 3.40 97.26 24.91
C ILE A 16 4.79 97.88 24.76
N GLY A 17 5.27 98.52 25.82
CA GLY A 17 6.61 99.07 25.87
C GLY A 17 7.64 98.05 25.37
N SER A 18 8.77 98.53 24.85
CA SER A 18 9.82 97.71 24.26
C SER A 18 10.10 96.44 25.09
N ILE A 19 9.99 95.27 24.47
CA ILE A 19 10.28 93.99 25.13
C ILE A 19 11.72 94.08 25.68
N PRO A 20 11.94 93.86 26.99
CA PRO A 20 13.28 93.94 27.56
C PRO A 20 14.19 92.90 26.91
N LEU A 21 15.44 93.29 26.65
CA LEU A 21 16.44 92.39 26.11
C LEU A 21 16.63 91.19 27.05
N SER A 22 16.39 89.99 26.52
CA SER A 22 16.49 88.73 27.24
C SER A 22 17.20 87.71 26.36
N THR A 23 18.10 86.93 26.96
CA THR A 23 18.80 85.84 26.29
C THR A 23 18.67 84.56 27.09
N SER A 24 18.64 83.44 26.39
CA SER A 24 18.74 82.09 26.95
C SER A 24 19.54 81.24 25.99
N PHE A 25 19.98 80.06 26.41
CA PHE A 25 20.65 79.14 25.50
C PHE A 25 20.37 77.68 25.81
N THR A 26 20.56 76.84 24.80
CA THR A 26 20.52 75.37 24.91
C THR A 26 21.91 74.78 24.79
N ILE A 27 22.11 73.63 25.41
CA ILE A 27 23.36 72.87 25.43
C ILE A 27 23.04 71.49 24.85
N SER A 28 23.83 71.03 23.90
CA SER A 28 23.71 69.68 23.33
C SER A 28 25.09 69.04 23.16
N PRO A 29 25.31 67.81 23.66
CA PRO A 29 24.37 66.97 24.40
C PRO A 29 24.16 67.45 25.85
N SER A 30 23.10 66.98 26.52
CA SER A 30 22.78 67.32 27.93
C SER A 30 23.73 66.69 28.95
N ALA A 31 24.42 65.61 28.59
CA ALA A 31 25.46 64.95 29.38
C ALA A 31 26.73 64.79 28.53
N PRO A 32 27.51 65.87 28.34
CA PRO A 32 28.70 65.83 27.50
C PRO A 32 29.84 65.05 28.16
N LEU A 33 30.59 64.32 27.33
CA LEU A 33 31.81 63.63 27.74
C LEU A 33 33.03 64.51 27.48
N VAL A 34 34.08 64.32 28.27
CA VAL A 34 35.38 64.97 28.03
C VAL A 34 35.88 64.71 26.60
N ASN A 35 36.51 65.71 26.00
CA ASN A 35 37.04 65.69 24.63
C ASN A 35 35.99 65.40 23.53
N LYS A 36 34.70 65.58 23.82
CA LYS A 36 33.62 65.55 22.83
C LYS A 36 33.03 66.96 22.62
N PRO A 37 32.63 67.31 21.39
CA PRO A 37 32.09 68.64 21.11
C PRO A 37 30.75 68.86 21.81
N VAL A 38 30.63 70.01 22.46
CA VAL A 38 29.42 70.52 23.09
C VAL A 38 28.96 71.74 22.32
N THR A 39 27.73 71.71 21.83
CA THR A 39 27.13 72.80 21.07
C THR A 39 26.26 73.66 21.97
N PHE A 40 26.50 74.97 21.91
CA PHE A 40 25.77 76.01 22.61
C PHE A 40 24.99 76.83 21.58
N THR A 41 23.69 77.01 21.79
CA THR A 41 22.85 77.79 20.87
C THR A 41 22.05 78.81 21.65
N SER A 42 22.27 80.09 21.37
CA SER A 42 21.59 81.22 22.00
C SER A 42 20.27 81.53 21.29
N THR A 43 19.27 81.86 22.10
CA THR A 43 18.00 82.45 21.69
C THR A 43 17.87 83.79 22.41
N THR A 44 17.93 84.89 21.65
CA THR A 44 17.83 86.26 22.17
C THR A 44 16.58 86.94 21.62
N ILE A 45 15.83 87.61 22.50
CA ILE A 45 14.58 88.33 22.20
C ILE A 45 14.58 89.70 22.87
N GLY A 46 13.76 90.63 22.36
CA GLY A 46 13.67 92.00 22.87
C GLY A 46 14.87 92.88 22.49
N GLY A 47 14.91 94.13 22.98
CA GLY A 47 15.95 95.09 22.60
C GLY A 47 15.97 95.44 21.09
N THR A 48 17.10 95.95 20.60
CA THR A 48 17.29 96.35 19.19
C THR A 48 18.22 95.39 18.44
N SER A 49 17.77 94.79 17.35
CA SER A 49 18.61 93.93 16.50
C SER A 49 19.51 94.75 15.56
N PRO A 50 20.68 94.23 15.15
CA PRO A 50 21.23 92.89 15.38
C PRO A 50 21.84 92.66 16.78
N TYR A 51 21.95 91.40 17.20
CA TYR A 51 22.56 91.01 18.47
C TYR A 51 23.98 90.48 18.28
N ALA A 52 24.91 90.91 19.12
CA ALA A 52 26.23 90.30 19.27
C ALA A 52 26.21 89.33 20.46
N ILE A 53 26.52 88.05 20.22
CA ILE A 53 26.59 87.01 21.26
C ILE A 53 28.04 86.69 21.56
N SER A 54 28.42 86.79 22.82
CA SER A 54 29.71 86.32 23.36
C SER A 54 29.49 85.24 24.41
N TRP A 55 30.36 84.24 24.39
CA TRP A 55 30.35 83.09 25.29
C TRP A 55 31.59 83.10 26.18
N ASN A 56 31.39 82.76 27.45
CA ASN A 56 32.45 82.30 28.34
C ASN A 56 32.10 80.87 28.76
N PHE A 57 32.96 79.91 28.42
CA PHE A 57 32.69 78.49 28.64
C PHE A 57 33.02 78.02 30.06
N GLY A 58 33.52 78.90 30.92
CA GLY A 58 33.79 78.63 32.33
C GLY A 58 35.14 77.94 32.62
N ASP A 59 35.92 77.62 31.59
CA ASP A 59 37.26 77.01 31.67
C ASP A 59 38.39 77.97 31.23
N GLY A 60 38.06 79.25 31.07
CA GLY A 60 38.98 80.30 30.58
C GLY A 60 38.93 80.51 29.07
N SER A 61 38.22 79.66 28.32
CA SER A 61 37.98 79.86 26.89
C SER A 61 36.72 80.68 26.61
N THR A 62 36.69 81.34 25.45
CA THR A 62 35.58 82.19 25.00
C THR A 62 35.17 81.85 23.56
N GLY A 63 33.97 82.26 23.18
CA GLY A 63 33.44 82.08 21.82
C GLY A 63 32.52 83.22 21.43
N THR A 64 32.11 83.27 20.17
CA THR A 64 31.15 84.27 19.66
C THR A 64 30.16 83.63 18.69
N GLY A 65 29.08 84.34 18.40
CA GLY A 65 28.05 83.91 17.45
C GLY A 65 26.85 83.25 18.13
N THR A 66 25.75 83.15 17.38
CA THR A 66 24.47 82.60 17.88
C THR A 66 24.55 81.10 18.19
N SER A 67 25.52 80.40 17.59
CA SER A 67 25.90 79.03 17.93
C SER A 67 27.41 78.92 18.07
N ALA A 68 27.88 78.20 19.09
CA ALA A 68 29.30 77.93 19.31
C ALA A 68 29.51 76.47 19.70
N ILE A 69 30.63 75.89 19.26
CA ILE A 69 31.05 74.53 19.62
C ILE A 69 32.29 74.64 20.49
N HIS A 70 32.28 73.97 21.64
CA HIS A 70 33.41 73.92 22.55
C HIS A 70 33.67 72.49 23.03
N THR A 71 34.91 72.19 23.39
CA THR A 71 35.34 70.88 23.89
C THR A 71 36.04 71.06 25.23
N TYR A 72 35.52 70.40 26.27
CA TYR A 72 36.13 70.40 27.59
C TYR A 72 37.11 69.24 27.74
N SER A 73 38.34 69.53 28.19
CA SER A 73 39.40 68.52 28.34
C SER A 73 39.39 67.81 29.71
N THR A 74 38.70 68.36 30.71
CA THR A 74 38.63 67.81 32.07
C THR A 74 37.20 67.51 32.47
N ALA A 75 37.01 66.44 33.25
CA ALA A 75 35.71 66.06 33.80
C ALA A 75 35.41 66.95 35.02
N GLN A 76 34.59 67.97 34.81
CA GLN A 76 34.24 68.97 35.81
C GLN A 76 32.90 69.64 35.47
N THR A 77 32.32 70.33 36.45
CA THR A 77 31.20 71.26 36.23
C THR A 77 31.72 72.66 35.91
N PHE A 78 31.36 73.17 34.74
CA PHE A 78 31.67 74.52 34.26
C PHE A 78 30.42 75.40 34.27
N THR A 79 30.56 76.66 34.67
CA THR A 79 29.49 77.66 34.56
C THR A 79 29.66 78.41 33.25
N VAL A 80 28.77 78.15 32.29
CA VAL A 80 28.79 78.79 30.97
C VAL A 80 27.90 80.02 31.02
N THR A 81 28.42 81.16 30.54
CA THR A 81 27.65 82.39 30.37
C THR A 81 27.56 82.78 28.90
N GLY A 82 26.34 83.04 28.44
CA GLY A 82 26.05 83.64 27.15
C GLY A 82 25.57 85.07 27.35
N THR A 83 26.32 86.04 26.84
CA THR A 83 25.97 87.47 26.92
C THR A 83 25.54 87.95 25.55
N ALA A 84 24.31 88.46 25.47
CA ALA A 84 23.78 89.10 24.28
C ALA A 84 23.85 90.62 24.45
N THR A 85 24.41 91.29 23.45
CA THR A 85 24.48 92.76 23.34
C THR A 85 23.60 93.20 22.18
N ASP A 86 22.67 94.10 22.43
CA ASP A 86 21.81 94.68 21.41
C ASP A 86 22.47 95.89 20.72
N SER A 87 21.95 96.34 19.59
CA SER A 87 22.56 97.41 18.78
C SER A 87 22.07 98.82 19.16
N SER A 88 21.47 99.00 20.34
CA SER A 88 20.96 100.29 20.79
C SER A 88 22.10 101.25 21.20
N SER A 89 21.81 102.55 21.35
CA SER A 89 22.78 103.56 21.83
C SER A 89 22.18 104.36 22.99
N PRO A 90 22.57 104.10 24.24
CA PRO A 90 23.62 103.16 24.67
C PRO A 90 23.20 101.68 24.53
N ALA A 91 24.16 100.82 24.16
CA ALA A 91 23.92 99.39 23.96
C ALA A 91 23.53 98.71 25.28
N ARG A 92 22.58 97.77 25.21
CA ARG A 92 22.11 96.99 26.35
C ARG A 92 22.69 95.59 26.28
N THR A 93 23.05 95.06 27.44
CA THR A 93 23.55 93.70 27.59
C THR A 93 22.63 92.90 28.51
N THR A 94 22.43 91.63 28.19
CA THR A 94 21.79 90.66 29.08
C THR A 94 22.59 89.38 29.09
N THR A 95 22.62 88.68 30.22
CA THR A 95 23.41 87.46 30.38
C THR A 95 22.53 86.33 30.88
N SER A 96 22.71 85.16 30.29
CA SER A 96 22.16 83.90 30.79
C SER A 96 23.31 83.00 31.22
N SER A 97 23.09 82.21 32.27
CA SER A 97 24.06 81.22 32.73
C SER A 97 23.42 79.84 32.88
N LYS A 98 24.19 78.80 32.54
CA LYS A 98 23.86 77.39 32.80
C LYS A 98 25.13 76.64 33.17
N THR A 99 24.99 75.57 33.94
CA THR A 99 26.09 74.66 34.24
C THR A 99 26.18 73.56 33.19
N VAL A 100 27.41 73.16 32.88
CA VAL A 100 27.74 72.01 32.05
C VAL A 100 28.61 71.09 32.89
N THR A 101 28.11 69.91 33.23
CA THR A 101 28.90 68.88 33.90
C THR A 101 29.39 67.88 32.87
N THR A 102 30.72 67.79 32.74
CA THR A 102 31.38 66.84 31.85
C THR A 102 31.87 65.64 32.64
N SER A 103 31.71 64.45 32.08
CA SER A 103 32.15 63.19 32.70
C SER A 103 33.08 62.40 31.77
N THR A 104 33.82 61.45 32.33
CA THR A 104 34.52 60.43 31.54
C THR A 104 33.55 59.36 31.08
N PRO A 105 33.81 58.65 29.96
CA PRO A 105 33.06 57.45 29.63
C PRO A 105 33.07 56.46 30.81
N PRO A 106 31.99 55.70 31.04
CA PRO A 106 32.03 54.61 32.02
C PRO A 106 33.13 53.61 31.65
N PRO A 107 33.73 52.88 32.62
CA PRO A 107 34.71 51.85 32.30
C PRO A 107 34.17 50.82 31.29
N PRO A 108 35.02 50.19 30.46
CA PRO A 108 34.56 49.12 29.59
C PRO A 108 33.96 47.98 30.42
N SER A 109 32.93 47.34 29.88
CA SER A 109 32.30 46.13 30.41
C SER A 109 32.18 45.13 29.26
N THR A 110 32.55 43.88 29.51
CA THR A 110 32.60 42.86 28.47
C THR A 110 31.91 41.57 28.85
N SER A 111 31.29 40.95 27.84
CA SER A 111 30.71 39.62 27.89
C SER A 111 30.68 39.11 26.45
N PHE A 112 30.23 37.87 26.27
CA PHE A 112 30.19 37.26 24.95
C PHE A 112 29.03 36.26 24.83
N THR A 113 28.67 35.96 23.59
CA THR A 113 27.83 34.83 23.22
C THR A 113 28.67 33.79 22.50
N PHE A 114 28.20 32.54 22.50
CA PHE A 114 28.80 31.49 21.71
C PHE A 114 27.74 30.58 21.11
N SER A 115 28.05 30.01 19.95
CA SER A 115 27.18 29.08 19.23
C SER A 115 28.01 27.95 18.61
N PRO A 116 27.58 26.68 18.72
CA PRO A 116 26.37 26.21 19.43
C PRO A 116 26.52 26.30 20.95
N THR A 117 25.40 26.39 21.69
CA THR A 117 25.39 26.45 23.17
C THR A 117 25.75 25.11 23.83
N SER A 118 25.61 24.01 23.09
CA SER A 118 25.95 22.65 23.51
C SER A 118 26.89 22.02 22.49
N PRO A 119 28.15 22.47 22.41
CA PRO A 119 29.10 21.96 21.42
C PRO A 119 29.49 20.52 21.73
N THR A 120 29.71 19.75 20.67
CA THR A 120 30.30 18.41 20.77
C THR A 120 31.80 18.45 20.52
N LEU A 121 32.51 17.41 20.95
CA LEU A 121 33.93 17.23 20.70
C LEU A 121 34.30 17.54 19.24
N ASN A 122 35.36 18.33 19.03
CA ASN A 122 35.87 18.75 17.72
C ASN A 122 34.88 19.54 16.84
N SER A 123 33.74 19.99 17.37
CA SER A 123 32.86 20.92 16.66
C SER A 123 33.38 22.36 16.75
N LEU A 124 33.16 23.14 15.69
CA LEU A 124 33.52 24.55 15.63
C LEU A 124 32.56 25.38 16.47
N VAL A 125 33.08 26.10 17.45
CA VAL A 125 32.32 27.04 18.30
C VAL A 125 32.67 28.46 17.91
N THR A 126 31.67 29.26 17.57
CA THR A 126 31.84 30.68 17.27
C THR A 126 31.59 31.49 18.54
N PHE A 127 32.51 32.37 18.90
CA PHE A 127 32.42 33.30 20.02
C PHE A 127 32.30 34.72 19.49
N THR A 128 31.35 35.49 20.03
CA THR A 128 31.10 36.87 19.62
C THR A 128 31.08 37.78 20.85
N SER A 129 31.97 38.76 20.84
CA SER A 129 32.09 39.81 21.85
C SER A 129 30.84 40.70 21.89
N THR A 130 30.46 41.11 23.10
CA THR A 130 29.42 42.11 23.36
C THR A 130 29.95 43.26 24.23
N THR A 131 31.23 43.63 24.07
CA THR A 131 31.86 44.74 24.82
C THR A 131 31.10 46.05 24.64
N THR A 132 30.89 46.78 25.73
CA THR A 132 30.28 48.12 25.77
C THR A 132 30.98 49.03 26.79
N GLY A 133 30.70 50.33 26.77
CA GLY A 133 31.37 51.31 27.64
C GLY A 133 32.80 51.62 27.19
N GLY A 134 33.54 52.41 27.96
CA GLY A 134 34.91 52.82 27.61
C GLY A 134 35.00 53.67 26.34
N THR A 135 36.20 53.69 25.74
CA THR A 135 36.49 54.41 24.49
C THR A 135 36.83 53.44 23.36
N ALA A 136 36.03 53.41 22.30
CA ALA A 136 36.31 52.63 21.09
C ALA A 136 37.46 53.24 20.26
N PRO A 137 38.22 52.44 19.50
CA PRO A 137 38.05 50.99 19.24
C PRO A 137 38.53 50.09 20.40
N TYR A 138 38.02 48.85 20.45
CA TYR A 138 38.44 47.84 21.42
C TYR A 138 39.41 46.83 20.82
N SER A 139 40.39 46.39 21.60
CA SER A 139 41.21 45.20 21.33
C SER A 139 40.69 44.03 22.16
N ILE A 140 40.21 42.97 21.49
CA ILE A 140 39.61 41.79 22.14
C ILE A 140 40.57 40.60 22.01
N SER A 141 40.88 39.97 23.14
CA SER A 141 41.64 38.72 23.22
C SER A 141 40.86 37.66 24.00
N TRP A 142 41.07 36.40 23.63
CA TRP A 142 40.37 35.24 24.18
C TRP A 142 41.37 34.23 24.72
N THR A 143 41.06 33.61 25.85
CA THR A 143 41.67 32.34 26.27
C THR A 143 40.56 31.30 26.47
N PHE A 144 40.70 30.13 25.86
CA PHE A 144 39.61 29.15 25.82
C PHE A 144 39.64 28.15 26.97
N GLY A 145 40.66 28.18 27.83
CA GLY A 145 40.81 27.29 28.98
C GLY A 145 41.40 25.91 28.65
N ASP A 146 41.68 25.63 27.37
CA ASP A 146 42.34 24.41 26.87
C ASP A 146 43.79 24.64 26.40
N GLY A 147 44.32 25.85 26.64
CA GLY A 147 45.61 26.32 26.13
C GLY A 147 45.53 27.11 24.82
N GLY A 148 44.37 27.12 24.15
CA GLY A 148 44.10 27.94 22.97
C GLY A 148 43.86 29.42 23.30
N SER A 149 44.17 30.29 22.33
CA SER A 149 43.88 31.72 22.39
C SER A 149 43.56 32.28 21.00
N ALA A 150 42.85 33.41 20.96
CA ALA A 150 42.51 34.11 19.72
C ALA A 150 42.37 35.61 19.97
N THR A 151 42.31 36.41 18.89
CA THR A 151 42.05 37.85 18.94
C THR A 151 41.03 38.25 17.88
N GLY A 152 40.17 39.21 18.21
CA GLY A 152 39.11 39.71 17.33
C GLY A 152 37.74 39.71 18.00
N ALA A 153 36.82 40.53 17.49
CA ALA A 153 35.47 40.66 18.06
C ALA A 153 34.62 39.39 17.86
N THR A 154 34.87 38.64 16.78
CA THR A 154 34.27 37.32 16.52
C THR A 154 35.38 36.35 16.16
N VAL A 155 35.45 35.23 16.87
CA VAL A 155 36.47 34.19 16.67
C VAL A 155 35.82 32.82 16.68
N THR A 156 36.50 31.82 16.13
CA THR A 156 36.06 30.42 16.19
C THR A 156 37.13 29.56 16.85
N HIS A 157 36.72 28.56 17.62
CA HIS A 157 37.60 27.62 18.29
C HIS A 157 37.00 26.22 18.32
N THR A 158 37.86 25.19 18.38
CA THR A 158 37.46 23.78 18.48
C THR A 158 38.09 23.16 19.72
N PHE A 159 37.30 22.44 20.50
CA PHE A 159 37.79 21.76 21.70
C PHE A 159 38.07 20.28 21.42
N ALA A 160 39.28 19.83 21.78
CA ALA A 160 39.76 18.47 21.52
C ALA A 160 39.55 17.48 22.67
N SER A 161 38.96 17.91 23.79
CA SER A 161 38.57 17.03 24.90
C SER A 161 37.14 17.32 25.38
N THR A 162 36.45 16.26 25.85
CA THR A 162 35.10 16.37 26.44
C THR A 162 35.22 16.77 27.89
N GLN A 163 35.07 18.07 28.16
CA GLN A 163 35.08 18.63 29.51
C GLN A 163 34.39 20.00 29.51
N THR A 164 34.26 20.60 30.68
CA THR A 164 33.88 22.01 30.80
C THR A 164 35.13 22.88 30.78
N PHE A 165 35.14 23.88 29.89
CA PHE A 165 36.20 24.88 29.77
C PHE A 165 35.71 26.25 30.23
N THR A 166 36.58 27.01 30.89
CA THR A 166 36.30 28.41 31.22
C THR A 166 36.91 29.29 30.13
N VAL A 167 36.04 29.88 29.31
CA VAL A 167 36.45 30.82 28.26
C VAL A 167 36.47 32.23 28.87
N ILE A 168 37.59 32.91 28.68
CA ILE A 168 37.84 34.26 29.21
C ILE A 168 38.04 35.20 28.01
N GLU A 169 37.25 36.26 27.99
CA GLU A 169 37.39 37.39 27.08
C GLU A 169 38.03 38.55 27.85
N THR A 170 39.05 39.17 27.28
CA THR A 170 39.63 40.42 27.77
C THR A 170 39.49 41.48 26.69
N ALA A 171 38.77 42.56 27.01
CA ALA A 171 38.58 43.72 26.15
C ALA A 171 39.39 44.89 26.70
N THR A 172 40.20 45.51 25.83
CA THR A 172 40.98 46.72 26.14
C THR A 172 40.46 47.88 25.30
N ASP A 173 40.09 48.99 25.94
CA ASP A 173 39.64 50.19 25.25
C ASP A 173 40.81 51.06 24.77
N SER A 174 40.55 52.04 23.91
CA SER A 174 41.60 52.90 23.33
C SER A 174 41.86 54.18 24.15
N SER A 175 41.42 54.25 25.41
CA SER A 175 41.64 55.42 26.25
C SER A 175 43.11 55.54 26.70
N SER A 176 43.50 56.69 27.26
CA SER A 176 44.85 56.92 27.79
C SER A 176 44.77 57.53 29.19
N PRO A 177 45.04 56.76 30.26
CA PRO A 177 45.46 55.35 30.25
C PRO A 177 44.34 54.41 29.77
N SER A 178 44.70 53.34 29.06
CA SER A 178 43.73 52.35 28.56
C SER A 178 43.09 51.58 29.71
N GLN A 179 41.81 51.26 29.58
CA GLN A 179 41.08 50.47 30.55
C GLN A 179 40.80 49.07 30.01
N THR A 180 40.75 48.09 30.91
CA THR A 180 40.49 46.69 30.57
C THR A 180 39.25 46.17 31.30
N ALA A 181 38.52 45.28 30.62
CA ALA A 181 37.41 44.53 31.17
C ALA A 181 37.61 43.05 30.87
N THR A 182 37.26 42.18 31.83
CA THR A 182 37.34 40.73 31.64
C THR A 182 35.98 40.11 31.88
N GLY A 183 35.53 39.27 30.95
CA GLY A 183 34.30 38.48 31.04
C GLY A 183 34.63 36.99 30.93
N SER A 184 33.88 36.13 31.62
CA SER A 184 34.06 34.69 31.47
C SER A 184 32.72 33.94 31.42
N LYS A 185 32.71 32.82 30.68
CA LYS A 185 31.61 31.85 30.64
C LYS A 185 32.18 30.45 30.55
N THR A 186 31.43 29.47 31.07
CA THR A 186 31.76 28.06 30.91
C THR A 186 31.17 27.50 29.62
N VAL A 187 31.95 26.66 28.94
CA VAL A 187 31.56 25.92 27.74
C VAL A 187 31.73 24.44 28.04
N THR A 188 30.62 23.69 28.10
CA THR A 188 30.65 22.25 28.34
C THR A 188 30.63 21.52 27.01
N VAL A 189 31.70 20.78 26.72
CA VAL A 189 31.89 20.02 25.49
C VAL A 189 31.53 18.56 25.75
N SER A 190 30.50 18.08 25.08
CA SER A 190 29.99 16.72 25.24
C SER A 190 30.54 15.79 24.15
N PRO A 191 30.62 14.46 24.39
CA PRO A 191 30.89 13.52 23.31
C PRO A 191 29.77 13.59 22.24
N PRO A 192 30.07 13.23 20.97
CA PRO A 192 29.04 13.06 19.95
C PRO A 192 27.98 12.03 20.40
N PRO A 193 26.71 12.16 19.98
CA PRO A 193 25.67 11.18 20.29
C PRO A 193 26.08 9.77 19.83
N PRO A 194 25.81 8.70 20.62
CA PRO A 194 26.22 7.34 20.26
C PRO A 194 25.51 6.89 18.97
N LEU A 195 26.28 6.37 18.01
CA LEU A 195 25.72 5.82 16.76
C LEU A 195 24.95 4.52 17.04
N SER A 196 23.78 4.35 16.41
CA SER A 196 22.98 3.14 16.48
C SER A 196 22.57 2.69 15.07
N THR A 197 22.57 1.39 14.81
CA THR A 197 22.15 0.85 13.51
C THR A 197 21.41 -0.47 13.63
N SER A 198 20.57 -0.74 12.65
CA SER A 198 19.81 -1.98 12.49
C SER A 198 19.48 -2.17 11.01
N PHE A 199 19.01 -3.35 10.62
CA PHE A 199 18.58 -3.55 9.25
C PHE A 199 17.33 -4.42 9.10
N THR A 200 16.72 -4.29 7.92
CA THR A 200 15.63 -5.12 7.43
C THR A 200 16.06 -5.83 6.15
N PHE A 201 15.38 -6.92 5.82
CA PHE A 201 15.58 -7.62 4.56
C PHE A 201 14.26 -8.17 3.99
N LEU A 202 14.21 -8.33 2.68
CA LEU A 202 13.08 -8.91 1.95
C LEU A 202 13.60 -9.76 0.78
N PRO A 203 13.00 -10.94 0.50
CA PRO A 203 11.85 -11.57 1.18
C PRO A 203 12.18 -12.14 2.57
N SER A 204 11.16 -12.35 3.42
CA SER A 204 11.30 -12.95 4.76
C SER A 204 11.66 -14.44 4.71
N THR A 205 11.34 -15.12 3.61
CA THR A 205 11.70 -16.52 3.30
C THR A 205 12.52 -16.56 2.01
N PRO A 206 13.80 -16.18 2.04
CA PRO A 206 14.64 -16.16 0.85
C PRO A 206 14.92 -17.57 0.34
N LEU A 207 14.96 -17.69 -0.99
CA LEU A 207 15.31 -18.92 -1.69
C LEU A 207 16.73 -18.81 -2.26
N VAL A 208 17.39 -19.95 -2.40
CA VAL A 208 18.67 -20.05 -3.12
C VAL A 208 18.55 -19.45 -4.51
N ASN A 209 19.58 -18.72 -4.94
CA ASN A 209 19.69 -18.03 -6.23
C ASN A 209 18.65 -16.92 -6.47
N ALA A 210 17.84 -16.56 -5.47
CA ALA A 210 16.96 -15.40 -5.52
C ALA A 210 17.64 -14.18 -4.85
N PRO A 211 17.46 -12.96 -5.37
CA PRO A 211 17.98 -11.75 -4.73
C PRO A 211 17.24 -11.44 -3.43
N VAL A 212 18.00 -11.08 -2.41
CA VAL A 212 17.53 -10.57 -1.12
C VAL A 212 17.96 -9.11 -1.01
N ALA A 213 17.01 -8.21 -0.83
CA ALA A 213 17.29 -6.81 -0.59
C ALA A 213 17.48 -6.57 0.91
N PHE A 214 18.56 -5.88 1.27
CA PHE A 214 18.89 -5.46 2.62
C PHE A 214 18.87 -3.94 2.70
N THR A 215 18.25 -3.40 3.76
CA THR A 215 18.15 -1.96 3.99
C THR A 215 18.55 -1.64 5.42
N ALA A 216 19.60 -0.84 5.57
CA ALA A 216 20.08 -0.33 6.84
C ALA A 216 19.20 0.82 7.35
N VAL A 217 19.11 0.90 8.67
CA VAL A 217 18.37 1.90 9.44
C VAL A 217 19.33 2.41 10.50
N THR A 218 20.11 3.42 10.13
CA THR A 218 21.10 4.08 11.00
C THR A 218 20.48 5.33 11.62
N THR A 219 20.61 5.46 12.93
CA THR A 219 20.05 6.57 13.73
C THR A 219 21.09 7.07 14.72
N SER A 220 20.90 8.32 15.19
CA SER A 220 21.87 9.01 16.06
C SER A 220 23.25 9.18 15.38
N GLY A 221 24.28 9.61 16.11
CA GLY A 221 25.60 9.92 15.55
C GLY A 221 25.63 11.17 14.67
N THR A 222 26.68 11.31 13.87
CA THR A 222 26.92 12.48 13.00
C THR A 222 26.89 12.13 11.51
N SER A 223 25.86 12.59 10.79
CA SER A 223 25.73 12.44 9.34
C SER A 223 26.85 13.16 8.55
N PRO A 224 27.35 12.63 7.41
CA PRO A 224 26.86 11.44 6.69
C PRO A 224 27.37 10.10 7.24
N TYR A 225 26.62 9.03 6.93
CA TYR A 225 26.95 7.64 7.30
C TYR A 225 27.53 6.86 6.12
N THR A 226 28.40 5.91 6.42
CA THR A 226 28.87 4.87 5.49
C THR A 226 28.47 3.51 6.04
N VAL A 227 27.90 2.65 5.19
CA VAL A 227 27.39 1.34 5.58
C VAL A 227 28.09 0.24 4.78
N THR A 228 28.59 -0.77 5.49
CA THR A 228 29.21 -1.96 4.92
C THR A 228 28.48 -3.21 5.41
N TRP A 229 28.44 -4.24 4.57
CA TRP A 229 27.73 -5.49 4.82
C TRP A 229 28.68 -6.67 4.72
N ASN A 230 28.52 -7.64 5.60
CA ASN A 230 29.05 -8.98 5.49
C ASN A 230 27.87 -9.95 5.52
N PHE A 231 27.66 -10.70 4.43
CA PHE A 231 26.49 -11.56 4.30
C PHE A 231 26.66 -12.93 4.97
N GLY A 232 27.84 -13.23 5.53
CA GLY A 232 28.13 -14.48 6.24
C GLY A 232 28.48 -15.65 5.33
N ASP A 233 28.50 -15.46 4.00
CA ASP A 233 28.85 -16.45 2.98
C ASP A 233 30.25 -16.20 2.35
N GLY A 234 31.03 -15.29 2.94
CA GLY A 234 32.32 -14.85 2.44
C GLY A 234 32.25 -13.64 1.50
N THR A 235 31.05 -13.15 1.17
CA THR A 235 30.86 -11.96 0.34
C THR A 235 30.50 -10.72 1.17
N THR A 236 30.70 -9.55 0.57
CA THR A 236 30.47 -8.25 1.22
C THR A 236 29.71 -7.29 0.31
N GLY A 237 29.09 -6.27 0.89
CA GLY A 237 28.38 -5.21 0.17
C GLY A 237 28.59 -3.84 0.81
N THR A 238 28.15 -2.78 0.13
CA THR A 238 28.23 -1.39 0.62
C THR A 238 26.99 -0.60 0.25
N GLY A 239 26.68 0.42 1.05
CA GLY A 239 25.57 1.34 0.81
C GLY A 239 24.39 1.11 1.76
N PRO A 240 23.49 2.10 1.89
CA PRO A 240 22.34 2.02 2.79
C PRO A 240 21.31 0.96 2.37
N THR A 241 21.28 0.62 1.07
CA THR A 241 20.50 -0.49 0.51
C THR A 241 21.39 -1.30 -0.41
N VAL A 242 21.35 -2.63 -0.29
CA VAL A 242 22.13 -3.55 -1.12
C VAL A 242 21.32 -4.81 -1.42
N THR A 243 21.48 -5.38 -2.61
CA THR A 243 20.91 -6.68 -2.97
C THR A 243 22.00 -7.74 -2.99
N HIS A 244 21.72 -8.90 -2.42
CA HIS A 244 22.64 -10.04 -2.41
C HIS A 244 21.92 -11.35 -2.73
N THR A 245 22.63 -12.30 -3.34
CA THR A 245 22.08 -13.60 -3.74
C THR A 245 22.90 -14.73 -3.13
N PHE A 246 22.24 -15.57 -2.34
CA PHE A 246 22.87 -16.73 -1.70
C PHE A 246 22.77 -17.97 -2.60
N THR A 247 23.87 -18.69 -2.76
CA THR A 247 23.98 -19.86 -3.65
C THR A 247 23.73 -21.19 -2.95
N THR A 248 23.69 -21.22 -1.61
CA THR A 248 23.48 -22.43 -0.82
C THR A 248 22.37 -22.24 0.21
N ALA A 249 21.54 -23.25 0.41
CA ALA A 249 20.50 -23.25 1.42
C ALA A 249 21.10 -23.57 2.80
N GLN A 250 21.22 -22.55 3.65
CA GLN A 250 21.66 -22.67 5.03
C GLN A 250 21.30 -21.39 5.80
N SER A 251 21.63 -21.36 7.10
CA SER A 251 21.53 -20.14 7.90
C SER A 251 22.82 -19.34 7.79
N PHE A 252 22.70 -18.05 7.47
CA PHE A 252 23.79 -17.09 7.40
C PHE A 252 23.62 -16.02 8.48
N THR A 253 24.73 -15.58 9.07
CA THR A 253 24.74 -14.41 9.96
C THR A 253 25.09 -13.18 9.16
N VAL A 254 24.07 -12.40 8.79
CA VAL A 254 24.27 -11.13 8.09
C VAL A 254 24.61 -10.05 9.10
N THR A 255 25.71 -9.34 8.85
CA THR A 255 26.24 -8.28 9.70
C THR A 255 26.35 -6.99 8.92
N GLU A 256 25.73 -5.95 9.44
CA GLU A 256 25.77 -4.58 8.94
C GLU A 256 26.61 -3.73 9.88
N THR A 257 27.53 -2.94 9.34
CA THR A 257 28.34 -1.99 10.09
C THR A 257 28.15 -0.59 9.51
N ALA A 258 27.61 0.31 10.32
CA ALA A 258 27.48 1.73 10.00
C ALA A 258 28.62 2.51 10.67
N THR A 259 29.19 3.47 9.94
CA THR A 259 30.22 4.40 10.43
C THR A 259 29.78 5.83 10.18
N ASP A 260 29.78 6.67 11.21
CA ASP A 260 29.41 8.08 11.13
C ASP A 260 30.60 8.98 10.77
N SER A 261 30.36 10.27 10.56
CA SER A 261 31.37 11.27 10.18
C SER A 261 31.99 12.05 11.34
N SER A 262 31.71 11.66 12.59
CA SER A 262 32.24 12.34 13.78
C SER A 262 33.76 12.20 13.90
N SER A 263 34.39 12.99 14.78
CA SER A 263 35.82 12.89 15.10
C SER A 263 35.99 12.80 16.62
N PRO A 264 36.40 11.64 17.17
CA PRO A 264 36.68 10.39 16.47
C PRO A 264 35.42 9.77 15.85
N ARG A 265 35.57 9.05 14.73
CA ARG A 265 34.44 8.37 14.08
C ARG A 265 33.87 7.29 14.98
N GLN A 266 32.56 7.14 14.92
CA GLN A 266 31.86 6.06 15.61
C GLN A 266 31.45 4.97 14.63
N THR A 267 31.50 3.73 15.11
CA THR A 267 31.03 2.55 14.38
C THR A 267 29.96 1.83 15.20
N ALA A 268 28.87 1.42 14.57
CA ALA A 268 27.83 0.59 15.16
C ALA A 268 27.60 -0.62 14.26
N THR A 269 27.36 -1.77 14.87
CA THR A 269 27.16 -3.03 14.15
C THR A 269 25.86 -3.69 14.58
N SER A 270 25.12 -4.22 13.60
CA SER A 270 23.93 -5.04 13.82
C SER A 270 24.09 -6.38 13.11
N SER A 271 23.74 -7.47 13.77
CA SER A 271 23.79 -8.82 13.19
C SER A 271 22.45 -9.52 13.35
N ARG A 272 21.99 -10.21 12.29
CA ARG A 272 20.78 -11.03 12.31
C ARG A 272 21.00 -12.33 11.54
N SER A 273 20.41 -13.43 12.02
CA SER A 273 20.40 -14.69 11.28
C SER A 273 19.36 -14.66 10.16
N LEU A 274 19.75 -15.20 9.01
CA LEU A 274 18.93 -15.33 7.80
C LEU A 274 19.00 -16.78 7.33
N THR A 275 17.88 -17.50 7.35
CA THR A 275 17.82 -18.86 6.81
C THR A 275 17.37 -18.83 5.35
N VAL A 276 18.24 -19.32 4.46
CA VAL A 276 17.97 -19.46 3.03
C VAL A 276 17.50 -20.89 2.76
N TYR A 277 16.40 -21.02 2.04
CA TYR A 277 15.77 -22.30 1.74
C TYR A 277 16.02 -22.74 0.30
N THR A 278 16.01 -24.04 0.05
CA THR A 278 15.95 -24.54 -1.33
C THR A 278 14.57 -24.24 -1.92
N THR A 279 14.54 -24.00 -3.22
CA THR A 279 13.27 -23.97 -3.96
C THR A 279 12.60 -25.35 -3.84
N PRO A 280 11.33 -25.43 -3.38
CA PRO A 280 10.62 -26.71 -3.33
C PRO A 280 10.58 -27.37 -4.72
N PRO A 281 10.59 -28.72 -4.83
CA PRO A 281 10.55 -29.39 -6.12
C PRO A 281 9.25 -29.07 -6.87
N LEU A 282 9.34 -28.97 -8.20
CA LEU A 282 8.17 -28.73 -9.05
C LEU A 282 7.18 -29.91 -8.97
N SER A 283 5.94 -29.61 -8.65
CA SER A 283 4.84 -30.56 -8.56
C SER A 283 3.69 -30.15 -9.47
N ALA A 284 3.28 -31.05 -10.36
CA ALA A 284 2.16 -30.87 -11.27
C ALA A 284 0.89 -31.57 -10.74
N ALA A 285 -0.27 -31.01 -11.02
CA ALA A 285 -1.55 -31.68 -10.80
C ALA A 285 -2.54 -31.32 -11.91
N ILE A 286 -3.37 -32.29 -12.31
CA ILE A 286 -4.42 -32.14 -13.32
C ILE A 286 -5.72 -32.79 -12.84
N ARG A 287 -6.85 -32.18 -13.20
CA ARG A 287 -8.20 -32.73 -13.03
C ARG A 287 -9.05 -32.47 -14.26
N GLY A 288 -10.00 -33.35 -14.57
CA GLY A 288 -11.04 -33.13 -15.58
C GLY A 288 -12.37 -32.74 -14.93
N SER A 289 -13.24 -32.05 -15.68
CA SER A 289 -14.61 -31.74 -15.23
C SER A 289 -15.48 -32.98 -15.03
N THR A 290 -15.15 -34.07 -15.73
CA THR A 290 -15.75 -35.40 -15.60
C THR A 290 -14.71 -36.47 -15.93
N SER A 291 -14.79 -37.63 -15.27
CA SER A 291 -13.97 -38.81 -15.57
C SER A 291 -14.65 -39.78 -16.53
N SER A 292 -15.94 -39.57 -16.86
CA SER A 292 -16.72 -40.48 -17.70
C SER A 292 -17.66 -39.73 -18.66
N PRO A 293 -17.12 -38.90 -19.59
CA PRO A 293 -17.92 -38.23 -20.61
C PRO A 293 -18.52 -39.24 -21.60
N GLN A 294 -19.60 -38.88 -22.28
CA GLN A 294 -20.02 -39.61 -23.50
C GLN A 294 -19.17 -39.18 -24.70
N VAL A 295 -19.11 -40.00 -25.75
CA VAL A 295 -18.51 -39.62 -27.04
C VAL A 295 -19.05 -38.25 -27.49
N GLY A 296 -18.15 -37.36 -27.89
CA GLY A 296 -18.44 -35.99 -28.31
C GLY A 296 -18.65 -34.97 -27.18
N GLN A 297 -18.78 -35.41 -25.92
CA GLN A 297 -18.92 -34.49 -24.79
C GLN A 297 -17.57 -33.82 -24.49
N THR A 298 -17.58 -32.49 -24.39
CA THR A 298 -16.38 -31.70 -24.06
C THR A 298 -16.03 -31.84 -22.58
N VAL A 299 -14.78 -32.23 -22.30
CA VAL A 299 -14.17 -32.25 -20.97
C VAL A 299 -13.28 -31.01 -20.82
N THR A 300 -13.44 -30.29 -19.71
CA THR A 300 -12.55 -29.18 -19.35
C THR A 300 -11.51 -29.69 -18.37
N PHE A 301 -10.24 -29.50 -18.70
CA PHE A 301 -9.14 -29.85 -17.81
C PHE A 301 -8.71 -28.64 -17.00
N THR A 302 -8.22 -28.85 -15.78
CA THR A 302 -7.62 -27.80 -14.96
C THR A 302 -6.27 -28.29 -14.44
N ALA A 303 -5.21 -27.61 -14.87
CA ALA A 303 -3.84 -27.85 -14.45
C ALA A 303 -3.38 -26.83 -13.40
N SER A 304 -2.58 -27.31 -12.46
CA SER A 304 -1.92 -26.49 -11.44
C SER A 304 -0.49 -26.96 -11.23
N ALA A 305 0.36 -26.04 -10.79
CA ALA A 305 1.75 -26.30 -10.46
C ALA A 305 2.14 -25.59 -9.17
N THR A 306 2.99 -26.22 -8.36
CA THR A 306 3.60 -25.65 -7.14
C THR A 306 5.08 -26.02 -7.08
N GLY A 307 5.88 -25.27 -6.31
CA GLY A 307 7.34 -25.42 -6.30
C GLY A 307 7.98 -24.99 -7.61
N GLY A 308 9.27 -25.27 -7.80
CA GLY A 308 10.03 -24.78 -8.95
C GLY A 308 10.10 -23.26 -9.04
N THR A 309 10.45 -22.76 -10.22
CA THR A 309 10.64 -21.34 -10.51
C THR A 309 9.55 -20.82 -11.47
N THR A 310 8.86 -19.74 -11.11
CA THR A 310 7.83 -19.13 -11.97
C THR A 310 8.44 -18.22 -13.05
N PRO A 311 7.80 -18.09 -14.23
CA PRO A 311 6.52 -18.67 -14.65
C PRO A 311 6.58 -20.13 -15.13
N TYR A 312 5.44 -20.82 -15.12
CA TYR A 312 5.32 -22.21 -15.61
C TYR A 312 4.72 -22.30 -17.02
N SER A 313 5.13 -23.31 -17.79
CA SER A 313 4.48 -23.72 -19.03
C SER A 313 3.74 -25.06 -18.85
N TYR A 314 2.61 -25.22 -19.54
CA TYR A 314 1.72 -26.39 -19.42
C TYR A 314 1.48 -26.99 -20.80
N ALA A 315 1.82 -28.27 -20.95
CA ALA A 315 1.52 -29.08 -22.13
C ALA A 315 0.74 -30.33 -21.72
N ILE A 316 -0.35 -30.62 -22.41
CA ILE A 316 -1.25 -31.74 -22.08
C ILE A 316 -1.37 -32.63 -23.32
N SER A 317 -1.19 -33.94 -23.15
CA SER A 317 -1.56 -34.95 -24.12
C SER A 317 -2.87 -35.59 -23.67
N PHE A 318 -3.89 -35.62 -24.54
CA PHE A 318 -5.21 -36.14 -24.19
C PHE A 318 -5.32 -37.66 -24.30
N GLY A 319 -4.28 -38.33 -24.80
CA GLY A 319 -4.21 -39.79 -24.93
C GLY A 319 -4.80 -40.37 -26.22
N ASP A 320 -5.38 -39.55 -27.09
CA ASP A 320 -5.93 -39.92 -28.40
C ASP A 320 -5.14 -39.32 -29.59
N GLY A 321 -3.94 -38.78 -29.31
CA GLY A 321 -3.09 -38.09 -30.28
C GLY A 321 -3.30 -36.57 -30.32
N ALA A 322 -4.37 -36.04 -29.72
CA ALA A 322 -4.56 -34.60 -29.57
C ALA A 322 -3.77 -34.03 -28.38
N THR A 323 -3.40 -32.75 -28.48
CA THR A 323 -2.65 -32.03 -27.45
C THR A 323 -3.31 -30.69 -27.10
N GLY A 324 -3.11 -30.23 -25.87
CA GLY A 324 -3.55 -28.93 -25.39
C GLY A 324 -2.43 -28.18 -24.68
N THR A 325 -2.58 -26.85 -24.57
CA THR A 325 -1.64 -25.98 -23.86
C THR A 325 -2.37 -25.08 -22.87
N GLY A 326 -1.66 -24.61 -21.85
CA GLY A 326 -2.20 -23.70 -20.84
C GLY A 326 -2.91 -24.43 -19.70
N ARG A 327 -3.49 -23.66 -18.77
CA ARG A 327 -4.02 -24.20 -17.51
C ARG A 327 -5.40 -24.81 -17.61
N THR A 328 -6.20 -24.39 -18.60
CA THR A 328 -7.60 -24.82 -18.73
C THR A 328 -7.99 -25.19 -20.16
N PRO A 329 -7.30 -26.14 -20.81
CA PRO A 329 -7.71 -26.58 -22.13
C PRO A 329 -8.96 -27.46 -22.06
N THR A 330 -9.69 -27.54 -23.16
CA THR A 330 -10.85 -28.40 -23.34
C THR A 330 -10.58 -29.44 -24.43
N HIS A 331 -11.22 -30.60 -24.34
CA HIS A 331 -11.13 -31.64 -25.37
C HIS A 331 -12.39 -32.50 -25.43
N ALA A 332 -12.75 -33.00 -26.61
CA ALA A 332 -13.85 -33.92 -26.80
C ALA A 332 -13.38 -35.16 -27.58
N TYR A 333 -13.67 -36.35 -27.05
CA TYR A 333 -13.24 -37.61 -27.65
C TYR A 333 -14.26 -38.12 -28.65
N SER A 334 -13.80 -38.48 -29.85
CA SER A 334 -14.65 -38.98 -30.95
C SER A 334 -14.97 -40.47 -30.87
N THR A 335 -14.21 -41.22 -30.07
CA THR A 335 -14.36 -42.68 -29.92
C THR A 335 -14.50 -43.04 -28.44
N ALA A 336 -15.29 -44.07 -28.15
CA ALA A 336 -15.40 -44.62 -26.79
C ALA A 336 -14.11 -45.36 -26.42
N GLY A 337 -13.67 -45.23 -25.18
CA GLY A 337 -12.39 -45.80 -24.75
C GLY A 337 -11.89 -45.21 -23.45
N SER A 338 -10.78 -45.77 -22.95
CA SER A 338 -10.06 -45.24 -21.80
C SER A 338 -8.84 -44.48 -22.30
N TYR A 339 -8.78 -43.19 -21.97
CA TYR A 339 -7.71 -42.29 -22.39
C TYR A 339 -6.92 -41.79 -21.19
N THR A 340 -5.60 -41.98 -21.22
CA THR A 340 -4.69 -41.42 -20.22
C THR A 340 -4.31 -40.01 -20.62
N VAL A 341 -4.77 -39.03 -19.85
CA VAL A 341 -4.44 -37.63 -20.03
C VAL A 341 -3.18 -37.32 -19.22
N THR A 342 -2.13 -36.86 -19.89
CA THR A 342 -0.83 -36.57 -19.28
C THR A 342 -0.53 -35.09 -19.36
N LEU A 343 -0.37 -34.45 -18.21
CA LEU A 343 0.13 -33.09 -18.04
C LEU A 343 1.65 -33.12 -17.87
N THR A 344 2.33 -32.27 -18.63
CA THR A 344 3.72 -31.87 -18.43
C THR A 344 3.77 -30.40 -18.03
N VAL A 345 4.32 -30.12 -16.85
CA VAL A 345 4.64 -28.75 -16.41
C VAL A 345 6.14 -28.56 -16.48
N THR A 346 6.57 -27.46 -17.08
CA THR A 346 7.98 -27.02 -17.05
C THR A 346 8.07 -25.68 -16.34
N ASP A 347 9.06 -25.52 -15.47
CA ASP A 347 9.33 -24.26 -14.78
C ASP A 347 10.29 -23.35 -15.57
N SER A 348 10.50 -22.12 -15.12
CA SER A 348 11.44 -21.19 -15.76
C SER A 348 12.85 -21.21 -15.14
N GLY A 349 13.18 -22.26 -14.37
CA GLY A 349 14.47 -22.39 -13.71
C GLY A 349 15.62 -22.54 -14.71
N SER A 350 16.85 -22.36 -14.23
CA SER A 350 18.06 -22.68 -14.98
C SER A 350 18.98 -23.55 -14.12
N PRO A 351 19.00 -24.88 -14.30
CA PRO A 351 18.28 -25.65 -15.33
C PRO A 351 16.76 -25.70 -15.08
N GLN A 352 15.99 -25.93 -16.15
CA GLN A 352 14.54 -26.11 -16.06
C GLN A 352 14.19 -27.43 -15.39
N ALA A 353 13.19 -27.42 -14.51
CA ALA A 353 12.58 -28.60 -13.93
C ALA A 353 11.31 -28.97 -14.70
N MET A 354 11.05 -30.28 -14.79
CA MET A 354 9.82 -30.83 -15.38
C MET A 354 9.11 -31.73 -14.37
N SER A 355 7.77 -31.67 -14.38
CA SER A 355 6.91 -32.50 -13.53
C SER A 355 5.73 -33.03 -14.33
N LEU A 356 5.40 -34.31 -14.13
CA LEU A 356 4.33 -35.01 -14.83
C LEU A 356 3.19 -35.33 -13.88
N ALA A 357 1.95 -35.20 -14.36
CA ALA A 357 0.76 -35.69 -13.67
C ALA A 357 -0.20 -36.31 -14.69
N SER A 358 -0.92 -37.36 -14.30
CA SER A 358 -1.86 -38.03 -15.20
C SER A 358 -3.18 -38.38 -14.53
N ILE A 359 -4.24 -38.36 -15.33
CA ILE A 359 -5.57 -38.88 -14.96
C ILE A 359 -6.12 -39.76 -16.09
N THR A 360 -7.10 -40.60 -15.77
CA THR A 360 -7.78 -41.43 -16.76
C THR A 360 -9.18 -40.89 -17.02
N VAL A 361 -9.55 -40.77 -18.31
CA VAL A 361 -10.89 -40.41 -18.77
C VAL A 361 -11.49 -41.61 -19.49
N ASN A 362 -12.62 -42.12 -18.99
CA ASN A 362 -13.32 -43.29 -19.51
C ASN A 362 -14.53 -42.87 -20.34
N VAL A 363 -14.32 -42.63 -21.63
CA VAL A 363 -15.33 -42.15 -22.58
C VAL A 363 -16.34 -43.26 -22.85
N GLN A 364 -17.60 -43.00 -22.54
CA GLN A 364 -18.72 -43.91 -22.71
C GLN A 364 -19.25 -43.84 -24.15
N ALA A 365 -19.51 -44.99 -24.75
CA ALA A 365 -20.20 -45.07 -26.04
C ALA A 365 -21.63 -44.50 -25.92
N LEU A 366 -22.14 -43.99 -27.04
CA LEU A 366 -23.56 -43.69 -27.17
C LEU A 366 -24.32 -45.01 -27.34
N LEU A 367 -25.37 -45.22 -26.55
CA LEU A 367 -26.22 -46.40 -26.63
C LEU A 367 -27.54 -46.02 -27.34
N PRO A 368 -28.00 -46.81 -28.32
CA PRO A 368 -29.30 -46.58 -28.94
C PRO A 368 -30.44 -46.87 -27.95
N PRO A 369 -31.63 -46.28 -28.15
CA PRO A 369 -32.82 -46.63 -27.38
C PRO A 369 -33.16 -48.12 -27.45
N ALA A 370 -33.67 -48.68 -26.36
CA ALA A 370 -34.19 -50.04 -26.31
C ALA A 370 -35.64 -50.06 -26.80
N LEU A 371 -35.90 -50.80 -27.88
CA LEU A 371 -37.23 -50.96 -28.47
C LEU A 371 -37.93 -52.20 -27.87
N ALA A 372 -39.20 -52.06 -27.48
CA ALA A 372 -40.03 -53.12 -26.94
C ALA A 372 -41.25 -53.36 -27.85
N LEU A 373 -41.33 -54.58 -28.40
CA LEU A 373 -42.38 -55.06 -29.29
C LEU A 373 -43.14 -56.24 -28.66
N PRO A 374 -44.43 -56.44 -28.98
CA PRO A 374 -45.21 -57.59 -28.49
C PRO A 374 -44.83 -58.94 -29.14
N GLY A 375 -43.86 -58.95 -30.08
CA GLY A 375 -43.47 -60.12 -30.87
C GLY A 375 -44.38 -60.36 -32.08
N ASN A 376 -44.07 -61.39 -32.88
CA ASN A 376 -44.81 -61.71 -34.10
C ASN A 376 -46.29 -61.99 -33.81
N GLN A 377 -47.17 -61.46 -34.65
CA GLN A 377 -48.62 -61.53 -34.48
C GLN A 377 -49.28 -62.31 -35.62
N THR A 378 -50.48 -62.81 -35.36
CA THR A 378 -51.33 -63.45 -36.37
C THR A 378 -52.72 -62.83 -36.34
N VAL A 379 -53.27 -62.48 -37.50
CA VAL A 379 -54.61 -61.91 -37.63
C VAL A 379 -55.33 -62.53 -38.82
N ASN A 380 -56.66 -62.64 -38.78
CA ASN A 380 -57.45 -63.06 -39.92
C ASN A 380 -57.84 -61.85 -40.78
N SER A 381 -57.93 -62.03 -42.10
CA SER A 381 -58.39 -60.98 -43.01
C SER A 381 -59.76 -60.44 -42.57
N GLY A 382 -59.94 -59.13 -42.52
CA GLY A 382 -61.16 -58.46 -42.06
C GLY A 382 -61.25 -58.22 -40.55
N SER A 383 -60.30 -58.71 -39.75
CA SER A 383 -60.17 -58.40 -38.32
C SER A 383 -59.16 -57.26 -38.09
N TRP A 384 -59.39 -56.47 -37.03
CA TRP A 384 -58.42 -55.46 -36.60
C TRP A 384 -57.27 -56.10 -35.83
N ILE A 385 -56.05 -55.64 -36.10
CA ILE A 385 -54.90 -55.82 -35.23
C ILE A 385 -54.43 -54.45 -34.72
N ASN A 386 -54.24 -54.35 -33.41
CA ASN A 386 -53.79 -53.13 -32.74
C ASN A 386 -52.83 -53.50 -31.60
N PHE A 387 -51.67 -52.84 -31.55
CA PHE A 387 -50.70 -52.97 -30.46
C PHE A 387 -49.86 -51.70 -30.32
N THR A 388 -49.26 -51.53 -29.15
CA THR A 388 -48.38 -50.40 -28.84
C THR A 388 -46.92 -50.85 -28.85
N VAL A 389 -46.11 -50.09 -29.57
CA VAL A 389 -44.66 -50.14 -29.56
C VAL A 389 -44.15 -49.11 -28.56
N THR A 390 -43.20 -49.49 -27.71
CA THR A 390 -42.59 -48.56 -26.76
C THR A 390 -41.08 -48.60 -26.90
N ALA A 391 -40.41 -47.50 -26.53
CA ALA A 391 -38.97 -47.48 -26.46
C ALA A 391 -38.51 -46.73 -25.21
N THR A 392 -37.36 -47.11 -24.67
CA THR A 392 -36.74 -46.47 -23.51
C THR A 392 -35.30 -46.10 -23.81
N SER A 393 -34.90 -44.90 -23.40
CA SER A 393 -33.49 -44.47 -23.43
C SER A 393 -32.84 -44.76 -22.09
N SER A 394 -31.58 -45.21 -22.09
CA SER A 394 -30.78 -45.34 -20.87
C SER A 394 -30.36 -43.98 -20.30
N ASN A 395 -30.49 -42.90 -21.08
CA ASN A 395 -30.31 -41.53 -20.62
C ASN A 395 -31.69 -40.87 -20.44
N PRO A 396 -32.13 -40.59 -19.19
CA PRO A 396 -33.45 -40.04 -18.91
C PRO A 396 -33.65 -38.59 -19.41
N ALA A 397 -32.57 -37.90 -19.79
CA ALA A 397 -32.64 -36.56 -20.35
C ALA A 397 -32.91 -36.54 -21.87
N ARG A 398 -32.92 -37.70 -22.54
CA ARG A 398 -33.14 -37.83 -23.99
C ARG A 398 -34.57 -38.23 -24.31
N THR A 399 -35.14 -37.64 -25.35
CA THR A 399 -36.41 -38.06 -25.92
C THR A 399 -36.19 -39.10 -27.02
N VAL A 400 -37.17 -39.98 -27.23
CA VAL A 400 -37.11 -41.05 -28.23
C VAL A 400 -38.28 -40.91 -29.20
N ALA A 401 -37.96 -40.81 -30.49
CA ALA A 401 -38.94 -40.82 -31.57
C ALA A 401 -39.13 -42.24 -32.10
N LEU A 402 -40.38 -42.66 -32.25
CA LEU A 402 -40.75 -43.93 -32.88
C LEU A 402 -41.11 -43.71 -34.34
N SER A 403 -40.75 -44.66 -35.20
CA SER A 403 -41.22 -44.71 -36.57
C SER A 403 -41.39 -46.16 -37.02
N ALA A 404 -42.15 -46.37 -38.10
CA ALA A 404 -42.33 -47.66 -38.72
C ALA A 404 -42.12 -47.53 -40.23
N SER A 405 -41.55 -48.56 -40.84
CA SER A 405 -41.40 -48.66 -42.30
C SER A 405 -41.91 -50.00 -42.80
N GLN A 406 -42.09 -50.12 -44.11
CA GLN A 406 -42.71 -51.30 -44.75
C GLN A 406 -44.15 -51.56 -44.28
N LEU A 407 -44.89 -50.50 -43.97
CA LEU A 407 -46.30 -50.60 -43.57
C LEU A 407 -47.14 -51.18 -44.72
N PRO A 408 -47.90 -52.26 -44.50
CA PRO A 408 -48.83 -52.78 -45.50
C PRO A 408 -49.90 -51.74 -45.87
N ALA A 409 -50.48 -51.87 -47.07
CA ALA A 409 -51.55 -50.96 -47.50
C ALA A 409 -52.72 -50.95 -46.48
N GLY A 410 -53.13 -49.75 -46.06
CA GLY A 410 -54.17 -49.56 -45.05
C GLY A 410 -53.72 -49.75 -43.59
N ALA A 411 -52.45 -50.05 -43.33
CA ALA A 411 -51.88 -50.01 -41.99
C ALA A 411 -51.46 -48.58 -41.62
N THR A 412 -51.61 -48.22 -40.35
CA THR A 412 -51.21 -46.92 -39.80
C THR A 412 -50.34 -47.13 -38.57
N PHE A 413 -49.33 -46.29 -38.40
CA PHE A 413 -48.53 -46.21 -37.19
C PHE A 413 -48.50 -44.76 -36.69
N ASP A 414 -49.00 -44.54 -35.48
CA ASP A 414 -48.91 -43.25 -34.80
C ASP A 414 -47.57 -43.18 -34.04
N SER A 415 -46.65 -42.37 -34.56
CA SER A 415 -45.32 -42.18 -33.97
C SER A 415 -45.33 -41.49 -32.60
N TYR A 416 -46.41 -40.80 -32.22
CA TYR A 416 -46.52 -40.10 -30.94
C TYR A 416 -47.03 -41.04 -29.83
N THR A 417 -48.02 -41.87 -30.12
CA THR A 417 -48.58 -42.84 -29.16
C THR A 417 -47.93 -44.22 -29.24
N GLY A 418 -47.16 -44.50 -30.31
CA GLY A 418 -46.56 -45.80 -30.59
C GLY A 418 -47.58 -46.84 -31.06
N VAL A 419 -48.80 -46.45 -31.40
CA VAL A 419 -49.90 -47.35 -31.73
C VAL A 419 -49.85 -47.76 -33.21
N PHE A 420 -49.70 -49.06 -33.46
CA PHE A 420 -49.90 -49.66 -34.78
C PHE A 420 -51.34 -50.14 -34.92
N SER A 421 -51.98 -49.88 -36.06
CA SER A 421 -53.33 -50.36 -36.36
C SER A 421 -53.47 -50.78 -37.81
N TRP A 422 -54.07 -51.94 -38.05
CA TRP A 422 -54.30 -52.43 -39.40
C TRP A 422 -55.52 -53.36 -39.47
N ARG A 423 -56.28 -53.27 -40.57
CA ARG A 423 -57.35 -54.19 -40.90
C ARG A 423 -57.11 -54.77 -42.30
N PRO A 424 -56.39 -55.90 -42.42
CA PRO A 424 -56.08 -56.49 -43.72
C PRO A 424 -57.33 -56.91 -44.48
N GLY A 425 -57.40 -56.63 -45.78
CA GLY A 425 -58.42 -57.13 -46.69
C GLY A 425 -58.19 -58.60 -47.09
N ALA A 426 -59.16 -59.21 -47.76
CA ALA A 426 -59.07 -60.61 -48.22
C ALA A 426 -57.92 -60.86 -49.22
N SER A 427 -57.50 -59.82 -49.96
CA SER A 427 -56.35 -59.86 -50.89
C SER A 427 -55.00 -59.66 -50.20
N GLN A 428 -54.97 -59.39 -48.89
CA GLN A 428 -53.76 -59.11 -48.12
C GLN A 428 -53.38 -60.29 -47.20
N THR A 429 -53.62 -61.51 -47.66
CA THR A 429 -53.21 -62.73 -46.94
C THR A 429 -51.75 -63.05 -47.24
N GLY A 430 -51.01 -63.51 -46.23
CA GLY A 430 -49.56 -63.71 -46.33
C GLY A 430 -48.82 -63.18 -45.11
N TYR A 431 -47.49 -63.25 -45.17
CA TYR A 431 -46.61 -62.78 -44.10
C TYR A 431 -46.07 -61.39 -44.42
N TYR A 432 -46.22 -60.46 -43.48
CA TYR A 432 -45.75 -59.09 -43.60
C TYR A 432 -44.68 -58.82 -42.55
N THR A 433 -43.58 -58.20 -42.96
CA THR A 433 -42.52 -57.76 -42.04
C THR A 433 -42.53 -56.24 -41.98
N ILE A 434 -42.71 -55.70 -40.78
CA ILE A 434 -42.72 -54.26 -40.51
C ILE A 434 -41.51 -53.94 -39.64
N ASP A 435 -40.73 -52.95 -40.05
CA ASP A 435 -39.59 -52.50 -39.26
C ASP A 435 -40.02 -51.36 -38.36
N PHE A 436 -39.93 -51.58 -37.04
CA PHE A 436 -40.11 -50.53 -36.05
C PHE A 436 -38.74 -49.97 -35.66
N ILE A 437 -38.64 -48.64 -35.58
CA ILE A 437 -37.40 -47.92 -35.34
C ILE A 437 -37.60 -46.97 -34.17
N ALA A 438 -36.67 -46.96 -33.22
CA ALA A 438 -36.58 -45.96 -32.16
C ALA A 438 -35.30 -45.15 -32.35
N THR A 439 -35.40 -43.83 -32.38
CA THR A 439 -34.28 -42.90 -32.56
C THR A 439 -34.26 -41.89 -31.43
N ASP A 440 -33.11 -41.72 -30.75
CA ASP A 440 -32.96 -40.67 -29.74
C ASP A 440 -32.70 -39.28 -30.36
N ASP A 441 -32.90 -38.23 -29.56
CA ASP A 441 -32.59 -36.84 -29.90
C ASP A 441 -31.11 -36.46 -29.70
N GLY A 442 -30.23 -37.46 -29.63
CA GLY A 442 -28.80 -37.26 -29.49
C GLY A 442 -28.15 -36.51 -30.64
N THR A 443 -26.95 -35.99 -30.39
CA THR A 443 -26.07 -35.48 -31.45
C THR A 443 -24.71 -36.20 -31.37
N PRO A 444 -24.43 -37.16 -32.27
CA PRO A 444 -25.33 -37.72 -33.29
C PRO A 444 -26.49 -38.53 -32.70
N PRO A 445 -27.62 -38.67 -33.43
CA PRO A 445 -28.75 -39.49 -32.98
C PRO A 445 -28.39 -40.96 -33.10
N MET A 446 -28.81 -41.75 -32.12
CA MET A 446 -28.66 -43.19 -32.11
C MET A 446 -30.01 -43.85 -32.36
N SER A 447 -30.05 -44.83 -33.26
CA SER A 447 -31.26 -45.58 -33.58
C SER A 447 -31.10 -47.08 -33.35
N SER A 448 -32.21 -47.72 -32.98
CA SER A 448 -32.38 -49.17 -33.02
C SER A 448 -33.55 -49.52 -33.93
N SER A 449 -33.45 -50.64 -34.64
CA SER A 449 -34.49 -51.16 -35.51
C SER A 449 -34.74 -52.62 -35.19
N SER A 450 -36.01 -53.02 -35.11
CA SER A 450 -36.41 -54.41 -34.92
C SER A 450 -37.55 -54.77 -35.87
N PRO A 451 -37.37 -55.77 -36.74
CA PRO A 451 -38.43 -56.28 -37.61
C PRO A 451 -39.47 -57.06 -36.81
N MET A 452 -40.74 -56.92 -37.18
CA MET A 452 -41.84 -57.68 -36.60
C MET A 452 -42.72 -58.29 -37.69
N GLY A 453 -43.01 -59.58 -37.56
CA GLY A 453 -43.87 -60.32 -38.47
C GLY A 453 -45.34 -60.24 -38.11
N ILE A 454 -46.20 -60.03 -39.10
CA ILE A 454 -47.65 -60.20 -38.98
C ILE A 454 -48.11 -61.21 -40.05
N GLN A 455 -48.58 -62.37 -39.58
CA GLN A 455 -49.19 -63.39 -40.44
C GLN A 455 -50.68 -63.08 -40.63
N VAL A 456 -51.12 -62.86 -41.86
CA VAL A 456 -52.53 -62.67 -42.21
C VAL A 456 -53.11 -63.94 -42.81
N ASN A 457 -54.04 -64.57 -42.11
CA ASN A 457 -54.75 -65.77 -42.56
C ASN A 457 -56.05 -65.40 -43.28
N GLN A 458 -56.54 -66.25 -44.18
CA GLN A 458 -57.87 -66.08 -44.77
C GLN A 458 -58.97 -66.19 -43.70
N ALA A 459 -59.98 -65.32 -43.76
CA ALA A 459 -61.19 -65.46 -42.97
C ALA A 459 -62.00 -66.69 -43.41
N ALA A 460 -62.63 -67.37 -42.44
CA ALA A 460 -63.52 -68.49 -42.73
C ALA A 460 -64.70 -68.03 -43.62
N PRO A 461 -65.13 -68.83 -44.63
CA PRO A 461 -66.30 -68.51 -45.44
C PRO A 461 -67.57 -68.47 -44.56
N GLY A 462 -68.25 -67.31 -44.52
CA GLY A 462 -69.48 -67.16 -43.76
C GLY A 462 -70.63 -67.99 -44.35
N GLY A 463 -71.14 -68.95 -43.59
CA GLY A 463 -72.35 -69.72 -43.93
C GLY A 463 -73.61 -69.10 -43.32
N SER A 464 -74.58 -68.77 -44.17
CA SER A 464 -75.95 -68.43 -43.79
C SER A 464 -76.72 -69.67 -43.33
N GLY A 465 -77.66 -69.48 -42.39
CA GLY A 465 -78.33 -70.54 -41.64
C GLY A 465 -79.23 -71.52 -42.40
N GLY A 466 -79.58 -72.60 -41.69
CA GLY A 466 -80.55 -73.61 -42.11
C GLY A 466 -80.68 -74.72 -41.07
N SER A 467 -81.82 -74.73 -40.38
CA SER A 467 -82.32 -75.73 -39.42
C SER A 467 -82.51 -77.13 -40.03
N GLY A 468 -82.19 -78.20 -39.29
CA GLY A 468 -82.58 -79.57 -39.64
C GLY A 468 -82.06 -80.63 -38.66
N SER A 469 -82.99 -81.35 -38.02
CA SER A 469 -82.81 -82.35 -36.96
C SER A 469 -82.18 -83.68 -37.38
N GLY A 470 -81.46 -84.30 -36.43
CA GLY A 470 -81.56 -85.72 -36.08
C GLY A 470 -80.63 -86.72 -36.76
N GLY A 471 -79.84 -87.47 -35.95
CA GLY A 471 -79.24 -88.73 -36.37
C GLY A 471 -77.92 -89.08 -35.68
N SER A 472 -78.00 -89.95 -34.67
CA SER A 472 -76.91 -90.45 -33.81
C SER A 472 -75.94 -91.41 -34.52
N SER A 473 -74.64 -91.35 -34.18
CA SER A 473 -73.84 -92.55 -33.82
C SER A 473 -72.50 -92.17 -33.16
N ASN A 474 -72.16 -92.92 -32.12
CA ASN A 474 -71.10 -92.71 -31.14
C ASN A 474 -69.66 -92.86 -31.67
N GLY A 475 -68.73 -92.14 -31.03
CA GLY A 475 -67.29 -92.37 -31.10
C GLY A 475 -66.53 -91.37 -30.23
N GLY A 476 -66.62 -91.52 -28.90
CA GLY A 476 -65.84 -90.74 -27.95
C GLY A 476 -64.43 -91.29 -27.78
N CYS A 477 -63.46 -90.40 -27.58
CA CYS A 477 -62.36 -90.61 -26.64
C CYS A 477 -61.71 -89.26 -26.30
N THR A 478 -61.89 -88.88 -25.04
CA THR A 478 -61.23 -87.81 -24.31
C THR A 478 -59.80 -88.23 -23.98
N TRP A 479 -58.84 -87.31 -24.07
CA TRP A 479 -57.97 -86.90 -22.94
C TRP A 479 -56.94 -85.85 -23.39
N CYS A 480 -57.03 -84.67 -22.76
CA CYS A 480 -55.99 -83.64 -22.64
C CYS A 480 -54.92 -84.15 -21.65
N PRO A 481 -53.66 -83.64 -21.64
CA PRO A 481 -53.45 -82.33 -21.02
C PRO A 481 -52.28 -81.45 -21.54
N THR A 482 -52.48 -80.14 -21.34
CA THR A 482 -51.52 -79.09 -20.89
C THR A 482 -50.27 -78.74 -21.71
N PHE A 483 -50.31 -77.54 -22.30
CA PHE A 483 -49.15 -76.73 -22.67
C PHE A 483 -48.68 -75.86 -21.49
N PRO A 484 -47.38 -75.49 -21.41
CA PRO A 484 -46.80 -74.85 -20.24
C PRO A 484 -47.19 -73.36 -20.12
N THR A 485 -47.56 -72.97 -18.91
CA THR A 485 -47.59 -71.59 -18.44
C THR A 485 -46.18 -71.17 -17.99
N ILE A 486 -45.63 -70.12 -18.60
CA ILE A 486 -44.46 -69.42 -18.07
C ILE A 486 -44.96 -68.54 -16.92
N SER A 487 -44.68 -68.99 -15.70
CA SER A 487 -44.98 -68.25 -14.47
C SER A 487 -43.90 -67.22 -14.19
N TYR A 488 -44.32 -65.98 -13.93
CA TYR A 488 -43.49 -64.88 -13.45
C TYR A 488 -42.98 -65.20 -12.03
N SER A 489 -41.67 -65.41 -11.89
CA SER A 489 -40.99 -65.44 -10.60
C SER A 489 -39.70 -64.62 -10.66
N MET A 490 -39.83 -63.29 -10.73
CA MET A 490 -38.73 -62.39 -10.38
C MET A 490 -39.23 -61.04 -9.88
N ARG A 491 -39.93 -61.05 -8.73
CA ARG A 491 -40.18 -59.88 -7.89
C ARG A 491 -40.10 -60.26 -6.42
N LEU A 492 -38.88 -60.43 -5.91
CA LEU A 492 -38.55 -60.28 -4.49
C LEU A 492 -37.04 -60.34 -4.28
N LEU A 493 -36.34 -59.24 -4.60
CA LEU A 493 -35.08 -58.90 -3.96
C LEU A 493 -34.78 -57.40 -4.13
N LEU A 494 -35.57 -56.52 -3.50
CA LEU A 494 -35.26 -55.08 -3.44
C LEU A 494 -36.11 -54.33 -2.39
N ILE A 495 -36.27 -54.86 -1.18
CA ILE A 495 -36.73 -54.07 -0.01
C ILE A 495 -35.96 -54.52 1.24
N GLY A 496 -34.63 -54.49 1.18
CA GLY A 496 -33.75 -54.73 2.35
C GLY A 496 -32.53 -53.82 2.42
N GLY A 497 -32.35 -52.92 1.45
CA GLY A 497 -31.14 -52.10 1.30
C GLY A 497 -31.27 -50.62 1.60
N LEU A 498 -32.48 -50.12 1.91
CA LEU A 498 -32.72 -48.67 2.04
C LEU A 498 -33.00 -48.18 3.47
N LEU A 499 -33.03 -49.07 4.48
CA LEU A 499 -33.16 -48.68 5.89
C LEU A 499 -31.82 -48.70 6.67
N GLY A 500 -30.73 -49.16 6.04
CA GLY A 500 -29.38 -49.18 6.63
C GLY A 500 -28.48 -48.00 6.25
N LEU A 501 -28.81 -47.28 5.16
CA LEU A 501 -28.03 -46.13 4.68
C LEU A 501 -28.46 -44.80 5.32
N VAL A 502 -29.73 -44.68 5.75
CA VAL A 502 -30.23 -43.46 6.42
C VAL A 502 -29.76 -43.38 7.88
N THR A 503 -29.56 -44.52 8.55
CA THR A 503 -29.02 -44.57 9.93
C THR A 503 -27.51 -44.32 9.99
N SER A 504 -26.75 -44.74 8.97
CA SER A 504 -25.31 -44.49 8.86
C SER A 504 -24.98 -43.02 8.53
N LEU A 505 -25.81 -42.34 7.73
CA LEU A 505 -25.62 -40.92 7.40
C LEU A 505 -26.04 -39.97 8.55
N ALA A 506 -26.98 -40.40 9.39
CA ALA A 506 -27.37 -39.69 10.61
C ALA A 506 -26.30 -39.78 11.73
N LEU A 507 -25.60 -40.92 11.87
CA LEU A 507 -24.50 -41.03 12.85
C LEU A 507 -23.25 -40.24 12.43
N LEU A 508 -22.98 -40.11 11.13
CA LEU A 508 -21.82 -39.36 10.62
C LEU A 508 -21.99 -37.85 10.81
N THR A 509 -23.21 -37.33 10.67
CA THR A 509 -23.53 -35.91 10.85
C THR A 509 -23.54 -35.48 12.33
N ILE A 510 -23.89 -36.39 13.25
CA ILE A 510 -23.81 -36.15 14.70
C ILE A 510 -22.35 -36.13 15.20
N LYS A 511 -21.48 -37.05 14.73
CA LYS A 511 -20.05 -37.05 15.08
C LYS A 511 -19.31 -35.82 14.52
N ALA A 512 -19.65 -35.36 13.31
CA ALA A 512 -19.06 -34.16 12.72
C ALA A 512 -19.44 -32.88 13.47
N ARG A 513 -20.71 -32.73 13.92
CA ARG A 513 -21.13 -31.59 14.74
C ARG A 513 -20.46 -31.57 16.12
N SER A 514 -20.29 -32.73 16.76
CA SER A 514 -19.58 -32.84 18.04
C SER A 514 -18.10 -32.44 17.95
N SER A 515 -17.41 -32.85 16.89
CA SER A 515 -16.00 -32.49 16.65
C SER A 515 -15.81 -31.00 16.35
N LEU A 516 -16.75 -30.38 15.62
CA LEU A 516 -16.72 -28.96 15.30
C LEU A 516 -16.94 -28.09 16.55
N GLU A 517 -17.88 -28.46 17.42
CA GLU A 517 -18.11 -27.77 18.70
C GLU A 517 -16.92 -27.90 19.67
N HIS A 518 -16.24 -29.06 19.70
CA HIS A 518 -15.04 -29.23 20.49
C HIS A 518 -13.88 -28.35 20.01
N THR A 519 -13.71 -28.22 18.69
CA THR A 519 -12.68 -27.37 18.09
C THR A 519 -12.98 -25.88 18.30
N LYS A 520 -14.26 -25.48 18.22
CA LYS A 520 -14.70 -24.10 18.46
C LYS A 520 -14.52 -23.68 19.93
N ARG A 521 -14.78 -24.58 20.89
CA ARG A 521 -14.49 -24.35 22.31
C ARG A 521 -12.99 -24.25 22.60
N ARG A 522 -12.15 -24.99 21.86
CA ARG A 522 -10.69 -24.93 22.00
C ARG A 522 -10.12 -23.62 21.45
N LEU A 523 -10.68 -23.13 20.34
CA LEU A 523 -10.30 -21.85 19.74
C LEU A 523 -10.70 -20.65 20.62
N ASN A 524 -11.92 -20.65 21.17
CA ASN A 524 -12.38 -19.61 22.10
C ASN A 524 -11.61 -19.59 23.43
N ARG A 525 -10.92 -20.69 23.78
CA ARG A 525 -10.04 -20.75 24.95
C ARG A 525 -8.67 -20.16 24.68
N MET A 526 -8.19 -20.23 23.43
CA MET A 526 -6.92 -19.65 23.01
C MET A 526 -6.98 -18.13 22.79
N THR A 527 -8.16 -17.58 22.45
CA THR A 527 -8.36 -16.14 22.27
C THR A 527 -8.73 -15.38 23.56
N ARG A 528 -8.60 -16.01 24.72
CA ARG A 528 -8.97 -15.41 26.03
C ARG A 528 -7.77 -15.28 26.98
N ASP A 529 -6.59 -15.74 26.55
CA ASP A 529 -5.31 -15.63 27.27
C ASP A 529 -4.28 -14.73 26.52
N ASP A 530 -4.74 -13.96 25.53
CA ASP A 530 -4.10 -12.72 25.04
C ASP A 530 -4.97 -11.53 25.47
#